data_AF-A0A9X2FD34-F1
#
_entry.id   AF-A0A9X2FD34-F1
#
_cell.length_a   1.000
_cell.length_b   1.000
_cell.length_c   1.000
_cell.angle_alpha   90.00
_cell.angle_beta   90.00
_cell.angle_gamma   90.00
#
_symmetry.space_group_name_H-M   'P 1'
#
loop_
_entity.id
_entity.type
_entity.pdbx_description
1 polymer ?
#
loop_
_entity_poly.entity_id
_entity_poly.type
_entity_poly.pdbx_seq_one_letter_code
_entity_poly.pdbx_strand_id
1 'polypeptide(L)'
;MPISQAILPLRLVFWGGLLCVLDFTFSYSTTVNGHTSGVRFDILNDLLGMLLLTFGVYRLKQFDLDGKYRDYMRIVLVVSMINCVIALMDHFVFSRPTLLSVGEQLVSIVTLVATVLFCTAMMQLAQAYALHRSAESWQFTRLLVIVIWAIPFGLLYLSTLGALVVGESFPFSIGLLVIPVLLAMLVPLVHLFISTSRMKREAQHASPLEQAY
;
A
#
# COMPACT_ATOMS: atom_id res chain seq x y z
N MET A 1 11.94 -6.84 20.56
CA MET A 1 11.40 -8.07 19.93
C MET A 1 12.48 -8.62 19.01
N PRO A 2 12.74 -9.94 18.93
CA PRO A 2 13.75 -10.45 18.01
C PRO A 2 13.36 -10.14 16.55
N ILE A 3 14.35 -9.76 15.74
CA ILE A 3 14.14 -9.35 14.34
C ILE A 3 13.47 -10.43 13.48
N SER A 4 13.61 -11.70 13.85
CA SER A 4 12.92 -12.83 13.20
C SER A 4 11.40 -12.71 13.26
N GLN A 5 10.84 -12.02 14.27
CA GLN A 5 9.41 -11.76 14.38
C GLN A 5 8.90 -10.75 13.35
N ALA A 6 9.78 -9.97 12.69
CA ALA A 6 9.37 -9.05 11.62
C ALA A 6 9.05 -9.77 10.31
N ILE A 7 9.51 -11.02 10.12
CA ILE A 7 9.38 -11.76 8.86
C ILE A 7 7.93 -12.07 8.53
N LEU A 8 7.17 -12.60 9.49
CA LEU A 8 5.75 -12.96 9.26
C LEU A 8 4.91 -11.71 8.95
N PRO A 9 4.97 -10.61 9.73
CA PRO A 9 4.31 -9.35 9.40
C PRO A 9 4.68 -8.79 8.03
N LEU A 10 5.95 -8.82 7.64
CA LEU A 10 6.37 -8.37 6.30
C LEU A 10 5.75 -9.22 5.19
N ARG A 11 5.64 -10.54 5.40
CA ARG A 11 4.94 -11.42 4.45
C ARG A 11 3.46 -11.08 4.37
N LEU A 12 2.82 -10.77 5.50
CA LEU A 12 1.41 -10.35 5.52
C LEU A 12 1.20 -9.05 4.75
N VAL A 13 2.07 -8.05 4.93
CA VAL A 13 2.03 -6.80 4.15
C VAL A 13 2.24 -7.08 2.66
N PHE A 14 3.21 -7.92 2.31
CA PHE A 14 3.49 -8.28 0.92
C PHE A 14 2.30 -8.97 0.26
N TRP A 15 1.80 -10.06 0.86
CA TRP A 15 0.67 -10.80 0.30
C TRP A 15 -0.61 -9.97 0.31
N GLY A 16 -0.84 -9.18 1.36
CA GLY A 16 -1.97 -8.27 1.43
C GLY A 16 -1.95 -7.23 0.30
N GLY A 17 -0.81 -6.58 0.09
CA GLY A 17 -0.63 -5.64 -1.02
C GLY A 17 -0.75 -6.30 -2.40
N LEU A 18 -0.22 -7.51 -2.56
CA LEU A 18 -0.34 -8.26 -3.83
C LEU A 18 -1.79 -8.61 -4.14
N LEU A 19 -2.56 -9.03 -3.13
CA LEU A 19 -4.00 -9.31 -3.28
C LEU A 19 -4.77 -8.07 -3.73
N CYS A 20 -4.49 -6.90 -3.13
CA CYS A 20 -5.12 -5.63 -3.52
C CYS A 20 -4.74 -5.19 -4.95
N VAL A 21 -3.55 -5.56 -5.45
CA VAL A 21 -3.11 -5.20 -6.80
C VAL A 21 -3.66 -6.17 -7.85
N LEU A 22 -3.78 -7.45 -7.50
CA LEU A 22 -4.31 -8.50 -8.37
C LEU A 22 -5.83 -8.62 -8.25
N ASP A 23 -6.53 -7.52 -8.03
CA ASP A 23 -7.98 -7.54 -8.01
C ASP A 23 -8.51 -7.86 -9.41
N PHE A 24 -9.05 -9.07 -9.56
CA PHE A 24 -9.71 -9.50 -10.78
C PHE A 24 -11.18 -9.15 -10.65
N THR A 25 -11.53 -7.94 -11.05
CA THR A 25 -12.92 -7.51 -11.00
C THR A 25 -13.78 -8.27 -12.01
N PHE A 26 -14.61 -9.17 -11.52
CA PHE A 26 -15.71 -9.76 -12.29
C PHE A 26 -17.02 -9.05 -11.94
N SER A 27 -17.37 -8.04 -12.75
CA SER A 27 -18.65 -7.33 -12.61
C SER A 27 -19.72 -7.98 -13.49
N TYR A 28 -20.76 -8.57 -12.88
CA TYR A 28 -21.98 -8.95 -13.59
C TYR A 28 -23.05 -7.87 -13.35
N SER A 29 -23.20 -6.95 -14.32
CA SER A 29 -24.24 -5.92 -14.26
C SER A 29 -25.44 -6.31 -15.12
N THR A 30 -26.58 -6.55 -14.48
CA THR A 30 -27.88 -6.68 -15.15
C THR A 30 -28.67 -5.39 -15.01
N THR A 31 -28.89 -4.69 -16.12
CA THR A 31 -29.87 -3.59 -16.18
C THR A 31 -31.27 -4.18 -16.27
N VAL A 32 -32.09 -3.98 -15.23
CA VAL A 32 -33.52 -4.33 -15.25
C VAL A 32 -34.31 -3.05 -15.01
N ASN A 33 -35.21 -2.69 -15.94
CA ASN A 33 -36.04 -1.47 -15.87
C ASN A 33 -35.26 -0.15 -15.69
N GLY A 34 -34.11 0.00 -16.34
CA GLY A 34 -33.28 1.22 -16.24
C GLY A 34 -32.52 1.37 -14.92
N HIS A 35 -32.74 0.47 -13.95
CA HIS A 35 -31.94 0.36 -12.75
C HIS A 35 -30.87 -0.70 -12.93
N THR A 36 -29.62 -0.30 -12.78
CA THR A 36 -28.47 -1.21 -12.83
C THR A 36 -28.33 -1.87 -11.46
N SER A 37 -28.86 -3.08 -11.32
CA SER A 37 -28.63 -3.92 -10.14
C SER A 37 -27.68 -5.05 -10.53
N GLY A 38 -26.49 -5.07 -9.95
CA GLY A 38 -25.47 -6.08 -10.21
C GLY A 38 -24.78 -6.49 -8.92
N VAL A 39 -24.26 -7.71 -8.91
CA VAL A 39 -23.36 -8.18 -7.85
C VAL A 39 -21.95 -8.14 -8.43
N ARG A 40 -21.09 -7.31 -7.84
CA ARG A 40 -19.65 -7.27 -8.14
C ARG A 40 -18.96 -8.20 -7.14
N PHE A 41 -18.43 -9.33 -7.63
CA PHE A 41 -17.67 -10.26 -6.80
C PHE A 41 -16.19 -9.81 -6.69
N ASP A 42 -15.95 -8.64 -6.07
CA ASP A 42 -14.61 -8.15 -5.65
C ASP A 42 -14.32 -8.44 -4.17
N ILE A 43 -15.32 -8.98 -3.48
CA ILE A 43 -15.48 -8.92 -2.02
C ILE A 43 -14.31 -9.54 -1.26
N LEU A 44 -13.77 -10.63 -1.80
CA LEU A 44 -12.83 -11.48 -1.06
C LEU A 44 -11.38 -11.07 -1.23
N ASN A 45 -11.02 -10.33 -2.29
CA ASN A 45 -9.62 -10.05 -2.57
C ASN A 45 -9.15 -8.77 -1.88
N ASP A 46 -9.88 -7.67 -2.06
CA ASP A 46 -9.48 -6.35 -1.55
C ASP A 46 -9.61 -6.24 -0.04
N LEU A 47 -10.76 -6.62 0.52
CA LEU A 47 -10.97 -6.55 1.97
C LEU A 47 -9.99 -7.48 2.71
N LEU A 48 -9.78 -8.71 2.21
CA LEU A 48 -8.82 -9.64 2.79
C LEU A 48 -7.39 -9.10 2.66
N GLY A 49 -7.03 -8.59 1.49
CA GLY A 49 -5.72 -7.97 1.26
C GLY A 49 -5.45 -6.83 2.23
N MET A 50 -6.42 -5.94 2.43
CA MET A 50 -6.34 -4.81 3.37
C MET A 50 -6.30 -5.25 4.83
N LEU A 51 -7.00 -6.32 5.20
CA LEU A 51 -6.93 -6.91 6.55
C LEU A 51 -5.54 -7.51 6.83
N LEU A 52 -4.97 -8.25 5.87
CA LEU A 52 -3.61 -8.81 5.99
C LEU A 52 -2.57 -7.69 6.10
N LEU A 53 -2.70 -6.64 5.28
CA LEU A 53 -1.82 -5.47 5.32
C LEU A 53 -1.92 -4.77 6.68
N THR A 54 -3.14 -4.49 7.16
CA THR A 54 -3.37 -3.82 8.44
C THR A 54 -2.83 -4.63 9.61
N PHE A 55 -3.05 -5.95 9.62
CA PHE A 55 -2.52 -6.82 10.67
C PHE A 55 -0.98 -6.91 10.63
N GLY A 56 -0.39 -6.97 9.43
CA GLY A 56 1.05 -6.91 9.24
C GLY A 56 1.66 -5.61 9.77
N VAL A 57 1.08 -4.46 9.42
CA VAL A 57 1.50 -3.13 9.92
C VAL A 57 1.33 -3.03 11.43
N TYR A 58 0.21 -3.52 11.98
CA TYR A 58 -0.05 -3.54 13.42
C TYR A 58 1.03 -4.32 14.18
N ARG A 59 1.39 -5.51 13.68
CA ARG A 59 2.47 -6.33 14.26
C ARG A 59 3.83 -5.65 14.15
N LEU A 60 4.15 -5.03 13.02
CA LEU A 60 5.41 -4.29 12.86
C LEU A 60 5.50 -3.10 13.81
N LYS A 61 4.40 -2.39 14.06
CA LYS A 61 4.36 -1.28 15.02
C LYS A 61 4.76 -1.69 16.45
N GLN A 62 4.66 -2.97 16.81
CA GLN A 62 5.02 -3.46 18.15
C GLN A 62 6.54 -3.50 18.41
N PHE A 63 7.37 -3.29 17.39
CA PHE A 63 8.81 -3.12 17.59
C PHE A 63 9.07 -1.80 18.32
N ASP A 64 9.70 -1.91 19.49
CA ASP A 64 10.02 -0.77 20.33
C ASP A 64 11.32 -0.11 19.88
N LEU A 65 11.23 0.72 18.84
CA LEU A 65 12.31 1.57 18.38
C LEU A 65 12.01 3.02 18.73
N ASP A 66 13.02 3.71 19.23
CA ASP A 66 12.88 5.10 19.64
C ASP A 66 12.70 6.06 18.47
N GLY A 67 12.04 7.20 18.75
CA GLY A 67 11.91 8.33 17.84
C GLY A 67 10.95 8.10 16.68
N LYS A 68 11.41 8.45 15.46
CA LYS A 68 10.55 8.63 14.27
C LYS A 68 9.88 7.35 13.77
N TYR A 69 10.45 6.19 14.06
CA TYR A 69 9.91 4.90 13.63
C TYR A 69 8.47 4.70 14.12
N ARG A 70 8.25 4.95 15.42
CA ARG A 70 6.95 4.76 16.08
C ARG A 70 5.89 5.67 15.49
N ASP A 71 6.25 6.91 15.18
CA ASP A 71 5.34 7.89 14.57
C ASP A 71 4.97 7.49 13.14
N TYR A 72 5.96 7.09 12.32
CA TYR A 72 5.71 6.61 10.97
C TYR A 72 4.79 5.39 10.96
N MET A 73 5.09 4.38 11.77
CA MET A 73 4.26 3.17 11.85
C MET A 73 2.85 3.45 12.40
N ARG A 74 2.68 4.45 13.27
CA ARG A 74 1.35 4.91 13.72
C ARG A 74 0.55 5.51 12.56
N ILE A 75 1.17 6.39 11.76
CA ILE A 75 0.52 6.98 10.59
C ILE A 75 0.13 5.88 9.59
N VAL A 76 1.06 4.98 9.26
CA VAL A 76 0.81 3.87 8.32
C VAL A 76 -0.36 3.00 8.81
N LEU A 77 -0.41 2.70 10.10
CA LEU A 77 -1.51 1.91 10.67
C LEU A 77 -2.87 2.63 10.58
N VAL A 78 -2.92 3.92 10.90
CA VAL A 78 -4.18 4.69 10.80
C VAL A 78 -4.66 4.72 9.36
N VAL A 79 -3.75 4.98 8.42
CA VAL A 79 -4.07 5.02 6.99
C VAL A 79 -4.48 3.64 6.46
N SER A 80 -3.86 2.55 6.92
CA SER A 80 -4.28 1.19 6.53
C SER A 80 -5.67 0.84 7.07
N MET A 81 -6.00 1.26 8.30
CA MET A 81 -7.34 1.08 8.87
C MET A 81 -8.40 1.88 8.09
N ILE A 82 -8.10 3.13 7.71
CA ILE A 82 -9.01 3.93 6.87
C ILE A 82 -9.23 3.23 5.52
N ASN A 83 -8.17 2.77 4.85
CA ASN A 83 -8.30 2.04 3.59
C ASN A 83 -9.07 0.71 3.74
N CYS A 84 -8.98 0.05 4.90
CA CYS A 84 -9.79 -1.13 5.19
C CYS A 84 -11.30 -0.79 5.28
N VAL A 85 -11.64 0.38 5.83
CA VAL A 85 -13.03 0.87 5.86
C VAL A 85 -13.50 1.25 4.46
N ILE A 86 -12.64 1.88 3.64
CA ILE A 86 -12.95 2.19 2.24
C ILE A 86 -13.20 0.90 1.45
N ALA A 87 -12.32 -0.10 1.56
CA ALA A 87 -12.51 -1.39 0.90
C ALA A 87 -13.81 -2.09 1.36
N LEU A 88 -14.21 -1.93 2.63
CA LEU A 88 -15.51 -2.41 3.10
C LEU A 88 -16.68 -1.60 2.54
N MET A 89 -16.54 -0.28 2.40
CA MET A 89 -17.56 0.59 1.81
C MET A 89 -17.76 0.30 0.33
N ASP A 90 -16.68 0.00 -0.40
CA ASP A 90 -16.68 -0.39 -1.81
C ASP A 90 -17.49 -1.66 -2.09
N HIS A 91 -17.80 -2.44 -1.04
CA HIS A 91 -18.72 -3.57 -1.11
C HIS A 91 -20.16 -3.15 -1.43
N PHE A 92 -20.57 -1.96 -1.01
CA PHE A 92 -21.94 -1.48 -1.20
C PHE A 92 -22.05 -0.70 -2.51
N VAL A 93 -22.95 -1.16 -3.39
CA VAL A 93 -23.24 -0.45 -4.65
C VAL A 93 -24.21 0.69 -4.37
N PHE A 94 -23.69 1.91 -4.25
CA PHE A 94 -24.48 3.13 -4.16
C PHE A 94 -23.86 4.26 -4.97
N SER A 95 -24.67 5.23 -5.38
CA SER A 95 -24.19 6.45 -6.05
C SER A 95 -23.32 7.25 -5.07
N ARG A 96 -22.01 7.33 -5.35
CA ARG A 96 -21.08 8.07 -4.49
C ARG A 96 -21.35 9.57 -4.62
N PRO A 97 -21.67 10.29 -3.52
CA PRO A 97 -21.79 11.73 -3.58
C PRO A 97 -20.41 12.35 -3.84
N THR A 98 -20.37 13.50 -4.53
CA THR A 98 -19.11 14.17 -4.92
C THR A 98 -18.16 14.39 -3.73
N LEU A 99 -18.69 14.71 -2.55
CA LEU A 99 -17.90 14.89 -1.33
C LEU A 99 -17.16 13.62 -0.91
N LEU A 100 -17.78 12.45 -1.09
CA LEU A 100 -17.14 11.17 -0.80
C LEU A 100 -16.00 10.90 -1.78
N SER A 101 -16.22 11.15 -3.08
CA SER A 101 -15.16 11.02 -4.10
C SER A 101 -13.97 11.95 -3.83
N VAL A 102 -14.23 13.20 -3.42
CA VAL A 102 -13.17 14.13 -2.99
C VAL A 102 -12.40 13.56 -1.79
N GLY A 103 -13.11 13.02 -0.79
CA GLY A 103 -12.50 12.38 0.37
C GLY A 103 -11.64 11.17 0.00
N GLU A 104 -12.10 10.32 -0.91
CA GLU A 104 -11.35 9.16 -1.42
C GLU A 104 -10.05 9.59 -2.09
N GLN A 105 -10.07 10.62 -2.95
CA GLN A 105 -8.86 11.15 -3.59
C GLN A 105 -7.83 11.66 -2.58
N LEU A 106 -8.29 12.36 -1.52
CA LEU A 106 -7.42 12.81 -0.44
C LEU A 106 -6.81 11.63 0.31
N VAL A 107 -7.60 10.59 0.61
CA VAL A 107 -7.09 9.37 1.24
C VAL A 107 -6.08 8.67 0.34
N SER A 108 -6.28 8.65 -0.98
CA SER A 108 -5.30 8.07 -1.91
C SER A 108 -3.95 8.82 -1.87
N ILE A 109 -3.96 10.16 -1.82
CA ILE A 109 -2.73 10.95 -1.65
C ILE A 109 -2.05 10.64 -0.31
N VAL A 110 -2.82 10.59 0.79
CA VAL A 110 -2.29 10.23 2.11
C VAL A 110 -1.73 8.80 2.12
N THR A 111 -2.32 7.89 1.34
CA THR A 111 -1.85 6.50 1.17
C THR A 111 -0.51 6.42 0.45
N LEU A 112 -0.26 7.28 -0.54
CA LEU A 112 1.07 7.39 -1.16
C LEU A 112 2.12 7.84 -0.14
N VAL A 113 1.79 8.84 0.68
CA VAL A 113 2.67 9.29 1.77
C VAL A 113 2.93 8.17 2.78
N ALA A 114 1.89 7.45 3.20
CA ALA A 114 2.01 6.32 4.11
C ALA A 114 2.91 5.21 3.54
N THR A 115 2.82 4.90 2.24
CA THR A 115 3.70 3.93 1.59
C THR A 115 5.18 4.35 1.66
N VAL A 116 5.49 5.64 1.44
CA VAL A 116 6.85 6.18 1.58
C VAL A 116 7.34 6.12 3.03
N LEU A 117 6.46 6.45 3.99
CA LEU A 117 6.76 6.36 5.42
C LEU A 117 7.00 4.92 5.86
N PHE A 118 6.25 3.96 5.31
CA PHE A 118 6.45 2.53 5.56
C PHE A 118 7.84 2.08 5.09
N CYS A 119 8.24 2.41 3.85
CA CYS A 119 9.60 2.09 3.38
C CYS A 119 10.68 2.74 4.25
N THR A 120 10.45 3.97 4.72
CA THR A 120 11.37 4.67 5.63
C THR A 120 11.45 3.99 7.00
N ALA A 121 10.32 3.54 7.55
CA ALA A 121 10.27 2.81 8.81
C ALA A 121 10.99 1.46 8.68
N MET A 122 10.84 0.75 7.56
CA MET A 122 11.55 -0.52 7.33
C MET A 122 13.06 -0.33 7.16
N MET A 123 13.49 0.77 6.53
CA MET A 123 14.90 1.16 6.49
C MET A 123 15.45 1.41 7.91
N GLN A 124 14.72 2.16 8.75
CA GLN A 124 15.11 2.42 10.13
C GLN A 124 15.15 1.13 10.97
N LEU A 125 14.17 0.24 10.78
CA LEU A 125 14.15 -1.07 11.42
C LEU A 125 15.39 -1.87 11.02
N ALA A 126 15.73 -1.93 9.74
CA ALA A 126 16.95 -2.62 9.29
C ALA A 126 18.23 -2.01 9.89
N GLN A 127 18.31 -0.68 9.99
CA GLN A 127 19.45 0.01 10.62
C GLN A 127 19.57 -0.30 12.12
N ALA A 128 18.46 -0.32 12.84
CA ALA A 128 18.44 -0.60 14.28
C ALA A 128 18.98 -2.00 14.62
N TYR A 129 18.78 -2.97 13.73
CA TYR A 129 19.30 -4.33 13.85
C TYR A 129 20.60 -4.57 13.05
N ALA A 130 21.32 -3.51 12.68
CA ALA A 130 22.58 -3.57 11.94
C ALA A 130 22.53 -4.37 10.61
N LEU A 131 21.37 -4.45 9.97
CA LEU A 131 21.15 -5.13 8.69
C LEU A 131 21.48 -4.18 7.52
N HIS A 132 22.76 -3.88 7.33
CA HIS A 132 23.26 -2.83 6.43
C HIS A 132 22.74 -2.99 4.99
N ARG A 133 22.86 -4.20 4.43
CA ARG A 133 22.44 -4.47 3.04
C ARG A 133 20.92 -4.38 2.89
N SER A 134 20.17 -4.76 3.92
CA SER A 134 18.72 -4.58 3.94
C SER A 134 18.32 -3.12 4.04
N ALA A 135 19.03 -2.31 4.83
CA ALA A 135 18.79 -0.86 4.91
C ALA A 135 19.01 -0.17 3.54
N GLU A 136 20.11 -0.46 2.86
CA GLU A 136 20.38 0.04 1.50
C GLU A 136 19.29 -0.40 0.52
N SER A 137 18.86 -1.66 0.61
CA SER A 137 17.79 -2.18 -0.24
C SER A 137 16.47 -1.42 -0.01
N TRP A 138 16.10 -1.13 1.23
CA TRP A 138 14.90 -0.36 1.56
C TRP A 138 15.01 1.10 1.15
N GLN A 139 16.21 1.70 1.22
CA GLN A 139 16.44 3.05 0.70
C GLN A 139 16.19 3.12 -0.81
N PHE A 140 16.66 2.13 -1.56
CA PHE A 140 16.38 2.05 -3.00
C PHE A 140 14.89 1.78 -3.28
N THR A 141 14.23 0.88 -2.53
CA THR A 141 12.77 0.67 -2.62
C THR A 141 12.01 1.97 -2.40
N ARG A 142 12.38 2.74 -1.37
CA ARG A 142 11.77 4.04 -1.08
C ARG A 142 11.92 4.99 -2.26
N LEU A 143 13.11 5.08 -2.86
CA LEU A 143 13.35 5.92 -4.03
C LEU A 143 12.46 5.51 -5.21
N LEU A 144 12.38 4.20 -5.49
CA LEU A 144 11.50 3.67 -6.54
C LEU A 144 10.03 4.00 -6.28
N VAL A 145 9.55 3.82 -5.05
CA VAL A 145 8.18 4.19 -4.65
C VAL A 145 7.94 5.69 -4.85
N ILE A 146 8.88 6.55 -4.48
CA ILE A 146 8.72 8.00 -4.67
C ILE A 146 8.62 8.35 -6.16
N VAL A 147 9.58 7.90 -6.96
CA VAL A 147 9.72 8.30 -8.36
C VAL A 147 8.67 7.67 -9.26
N ILE A 148 8.37 6.38 -9.07
CA ILE A 148 7.49 5.61 -9.95
C ILE A 148 6.04 5.69 -9.46
N TRP A 149 5.79 5.73 -8.14
CA TRP A 149 4.41 5.75 -7.61
C TRP A 149 3.98 7.10 -7.08
N ALA A 150 4.67 7.64 -6.06
CA ALA A 150 4.17 8.78 -5.30
C ALA A 150 4.04 10.04 -6.18
N ILE A 151 5.05 10.33 -7.02
CA ILE A 151 5.00 11.50 -7.90
C ILE A 151 3.94 11.33 -8.99
N PRO A 152 3.94 10.26 -9.81
CA PRO A 152 2.98 10.14 -10.92
C PRO A 152 1.53 10.03 -10.43
N PHE A 153 1.25 9.17 -9.46
CA PHE A 153 -0.10 9.04 -8.91
C PHE A 153 -0.51 10.26 -8.08
N GLY A 154 0.43 10.90 -7.37
CA GLY A 154 0.15 12.13 -6.64
C GLY A 154 -0.31 13.25 -7.56
N LEU A 155 0.37 13.45 -8.69
CA LEU A 155 -0.03 14.44 -9.70
C LEU A 155 -1.39 14.10 -10.33
N LEU A 156 -1.65 12.82 -10.61
CA LEU A 156 -2.93 12.36 -11.15
C LEU A 156 -4.09 12.63 -10.17
N TYR A 157 -3.91 12.29 -8.88
CA TYR A 157 -4.91 12.52 -7.85
C TYR A 157 -5.15 14.02 -7.61
N LEU A 158 -4.10 14.84 -7.60
CA LEU A 158 -4.24 16.30 -7.49
C LEU A 158 -4.99 16.90 -8.68
N SER A 159 -4.70 16.43 -9.90
CA SER A 159 -5.39 16.88 -11.12
C SER A 159 -6.87 16.49 -11.08
N THR A 160 -7.17 15.26 -10.67
CA THR A 160 -8.54 14.75 -10.51
C THR A 160 -9.31 15.53 -9.44
N LEU A 161 -8.67 15.83 -8.31
CA LEU A 161 -9.23 16.65 -7.25
C LEU A 161 -9.55 18.07 -7.76
N GLY A 162 -8.66 18.67 -8.54
CA GLY A 162 -8.89 19.97 -9.18
C GLY A 162 -10.10 19.96 -10.11
N ALA A 163 -10.20 18.95 -10.98
CA ALA A 163 -11.34 18.78 -11.88
C ALA A 163 -12.67 18.61 -11.12
N LEU A 164 -12.69 17.79 -10.06
CA LEU A 164 -13.86 17.60 -9.20
C LEU A 164 -14.33 18.89 -8.53
N VAL A 165 -13.40 19.77 -8.12
CA VAL A 165 -13.73 21.06 -7.51
C VAL A 165 -14.32 22.04 -8.52
N VAL A 166 -13.84 22.02 -9.78
CA VAL A 166 -14.36 22.87 -10.86
C VAL A 166 -15.68 22.32 -11.44
N GLY A 167 -15.98 21.04 -11.22
CA GLY A 167 -17.13 20.36 -11.81
C GLY A 167 -16.89 19.92 -13.25
N GLU A 168 -15.63 19.84 -13.67
CA GLU A 168 -15.22 19.37 -14.99
C GLU A 168 -14.82 17.89 -14.95
N SER A 169 -14.95 17.21 -16.08
CA SER A 169 -14.41 15.86 -16.25
C SER A 169 -12.96 15.92 -16.71
N PHE A 170 -12.12 14.99 -16.23
CA PHE A 170 -10.74 14.86 -16.67
C PHE A 170 -10.58 13.59 -17.53
N PRO A 171 -10.81 13.67 -18.86
CA PRO A 171 -10.65 12.52 -19.73
C PRO A 171 -9.16 12.21 -19.89
N PHE A 172 -8.70 11.13 -19.26
CA PHE A 172 -7.34 10.64 -19.40
C PHE A 172 -7.32 9.33 -20.18
N SER A 173 -6.73 9.35 -21.37
CA SER A 173 -6.57 8.17 -22.22
C SER A 173 -5.10 7.94 -22.51
N ILE A 174 -4.54 6.87 -21.93
CA ILE A 174 -3.15 6.45 -22.17
C ILE A 174 -3.05 5.58 -23.45
N GLY A 175 -4.16 4.99 -23.92
CA GLY A 175 -4.15 4.07 -25.06
C GLY A 175 -3.20 2.88 -24.83
N LEU A 176 -2.47 2.46 -25.88
CA LEU A 176 -1.55 1.32 -25.82
C LEU A 176 -0.36 1.53 -24.87
N LEU A 177 -0.02 2.78 -24.54
CA LEU A 177 1.04 3.09 -23.59
C LEU A 177 0.72 2.62 -22.15
N VAL A 178 -0.52 2.18 -21.88
CA VAL A 178 -0.90 1.67 -20.56
C VAL A 178 -0.11 0.43 -20.22
N ILE A 179 0.24 -0.40 -21.21
CA ILE A 179 0.99 -1.65 -21.00
C ILE A 179 2.39 -1.38 -20.43
N PRO A 180 3.27 -0.59 -21.09
CA PRO A 180 4.59 -0.31 -20.55
C PRO A 180 4.53 0.48 -19.23
N VAL A 181 3.53 1.35 -19.05
CA VAL A 181 3.32 2.05 -17.77
C VAL A 181 3.01 1.05 -16.65
N LEU A 182 2.07 0.12 -16.86
CA LEU A 182 1.74 -0.92 -15.88
C LEU A 182 2.96 -1.79 -15.56
N LEU A 183 3.75 -2.18 -16.56
CA LEU A 183 5.00 -2.93 -16.33
C LEU A 183 6.01 -2.13 -15.49
N ALA A 184 6.17 -0.83 -15.74
CA ALA A 184 7.01 0.04 -14.92
C ALA A 184 6.47 0.14 -13.48
N MET A 185 5.15 0.18 -13.29
CA MET A 185 4.51 0.22 -11.97
C MET A 185 4.72 -1.05 -11.16
N LEU A 186 5.06 -2.19 -11.77
CA LEU A 186 5.42 -3.42 -11.06
C LEU A 186 6.82 -3.37 -10.43
N VAL A 187 7.71 -2.47 -10.89
CA VAL A 187 9.10 -2.41 -10.42
C VAL A 187 9.21 -2.18 -8.90
N PRO A 188 8.49 -1.21 -8.29
CA PRO A 188 8.52 -1.04 -6.83
C PRO A 188 7.99 -2.25 -6.06
N LEU A 189 6.98 -2.98 -6.57
CA LEU A 189 6.45 -4.20 -5.93
C LEU A 189 7.49 -5.32 -5.91
N VAL A 190 8.13 -5.57 -7.06
CA VAL A 190 9.20 -6.56 -7.16
C VAL A 190 10.34 -6.19 -6.22
N HIS A 191 10.71 -4.91 -6.15
CA HIS A 191 11.78 -4.48 -5.27
C HIS A 191 11.41 -4.58 -3.78
N LEU A 192 10.14 -4.32 -3.40
CA LEU A 192 9.63 -4.55 -2.06
C LEU A 192 9.74 -6.04 -1.67
N PHE A 193 9.43 -6.95 -2.59
CA PHE A 193 9.63 -8.39 -2.39
C PHE A 193 11.11 -8.76 -2.18
N ILE A 194 12.00 -8.17 -2.99
CA ILE A 194 13.44 -8.38 -2.87
C ILE A 194 13.94 -7.85 -1.50
N SER A 195 13.52 -6.67 -1.08
CA SER A 195 13.92 -6.08 0.22
C SER A 195 13.44 -6.90 1.41
N THR A 196 12.18 -7.33 1.40
CA THR A 196 11.66 -8.20 2.46
C THR A 196 12.39 -9.55 2.51
N SER A 197 12.70 -10.12 1.35
CA SER A 197 13.45 -11.38 1.25
C SER A 197 14.90 -11.25 1.73
N ARG A 198 15.58 -10.14 1.42
CA ARG A 198 16.94 -9.85 1.90
C ARG A 198 16.96 -9.68 3.41
N MET A 199 16.02 -8.89 3.94
CA MET A 199 15.88 -8.66 5.38
C MET A 199 15.64 -9.95 6.15
N LYS A 200 14.80 -10.85 5.60
CA LYS A 200 14.63 -12.20 6.15
C LYS A 200 15.95 -12.97 6.22
N ARG A 201 16.71 -13.00 5.13
CA ARG A 201 17.98 -13.76 5.05
C ARG A 201 19.01 -13.19 6.04
N GLU A 202 19.19 -11.88 6.09
CA GLU A 202 20.12 -11.25 7.03
C GLU A 202 19.68 -11.48 8.49
N ALA A 203 18.39 -11.36 8.79
CA ALA A 203 17.86 -11.65 10.13
C ALA A 203 18.09 -13.10 10.58
N GLN A 204 18.12 -14.07 9.65
CA GLN A 204 18.41 -15.47 9.95
C GLN A 204 19.91 -15.74 10.16
N HIS A 205 20.78 -14.92 9.59
CA HIS A 205 22.24 -15.03 9.71
C HIS A 205 22.84 -14.13 10.80
N ALA A 206 22.08 -13.18 11.32
CA ALA A 206 22.48 -12.36 12.47
C ALA A 206 22.78 -13.27 13.67
N SER A 207 23.90 -13.00 14.34
CA SER A 207 24.42 -13.87 15.40
C SER A 207 23.44 -13.95 16.58
N PRO A 208 23.43 -15.05 17.37
CA PRO A 208 22.53 -15.18 18.52
C PRO A 208 22.67 -14.05 19.55
N LEU A 209 23.85 -13.43 19.64
CA LEU A 209 24.11 -12.28 20.51
C LEU A 209 23.42 -11.01 20.00
N GLU A 210 23.32 -10.82 18.68
CA GLU A 210 22.57 -9.72 18.06
C GLU A 210 21.06 -9.97 18.06
N GLN A 211 20.62 -11.22 18.24
CA GLN A 211 19.20 -11.57 18.37
C GLN A 211 18.63 -11.33 19.78
N ALA A 212 19.51 -11.12 20.77
CA ALA A 212 19.12 -10.88 22.17
C ALA A 212 18.86 -9.40 22.49
N TYR A 213 19.30 -8.48 21.62
CA TYR A 213 19.02 -7.05 21.67
C TYR A 213 17.84 -6.69 20.74
#